data_AF-A0A1I7LG52-F1
#
_entry.id   AF-A0A1I7LG52-F1
#
_cell.length_a   1.000
_cell.length_b   1.000
_cell.length_c   1.000
_cell.angle_alpha   90.00
_cell.angle_beta   90.00
_cell.angle_gamma   90.00
#
_symmetry.space_group_name_H-M   'P 1'
#
loop_
_entity.id
_entity.type
_entity.pdbx_description
1 polymer ?
#
loop_
_entity_poly.entity_id
_entity_poly.type
_entity_poly.pdbx_seq_one_letter_code
_entity_poly.pdbx_strand_id
1 'polypeptide(L)'
;MHKKQRLSALMDGELAGLDTEQAMAELSEPAGQATWRSYRAIGETLRADQPELSEGFAASLAARLDAEPAPGARAPRRRSPAKPRPAPDAAEAEQEGAPPATILATP
;
A
#
# COMPACT_ATOMS: atom_id res chain seq x y z
N MET A 1 8.11 -7.89 18.27
CA MET A 1 7.61 -9.07 17.54
C MET A 1 8.77 -10.01 17.20
N HIS A 2 8.56 -11.32 17.22
CA HIS A 2 9.59 -12.30 16.83
C HIS A 2 9.73 -12.40 15.31
N LYS A 3 10.93 -12.70 14.78
CA LYS A 3 11.22 -12.73 13.33
C LYS A 3 10.24 -13.61 12.52
N LYS A 4 10.02 -14.84 12.96
CA LYS A 4 9.08 -15.76 12.29
C LYS A 4 7.64 -15.24 12.30
N GLN A 5 7.21 -14.65 13.41
CA GLN A 5 5.89 -14.03 13.54
C GLN A 5 5.76 -12.83 12.60
N ARG A 6 6.83 -12.01 12.48
CA ARG A 6 6.88 -10.89 11.56
C ARG A 6 6.77 -11.32 10.10
N LEU A 7 7.48 -12.38 9.69
CA LEU A 7 7.35 -12.93 8.34
C LEU A 7 5.97 -13.54 8.07
N SER A 8 5.31 -14.12 9.09
CA SER A 8 3.92 -14.57 8.96
C SER A 8 2.97 -13.39 8.77
N ALA A 9 3.05 -12.38 9.63
CA ALA A 9 2.21 -11.19 9.51
C ALA A 9 2.46 -10.42 8.20
N LEU A 10 3.69 -10.47 7.65
CA LEU A 10 3.98 -9.96 6.30
C LEU A 10 3.24 -10.76 5.22
N MET A 11 3.18 -12.10 5.32
CA MET A 11 2.42 -12.95 4.40
C MET A 11 0.92 -12.63 4.40
N ASP A 12 0.37 -12.34 5.58
CA ASP A 12 -1.05 -12.08 5.79
C ASP A 12 -1.45 -10.62 5.53
N GLY A 13 -0.47 -9.74 5.28
CA GLY A 13 -0.71 -8.32 5.00
C GLY A 13 -1.05 -7.48 6.25
N GLU A 14 -0.70 -7.95 7.43
CA GLU A 14 -1.06 -7.35 8.72
C GLU A 14 -0.01 -6.34 9.25
N LEU A 15 1.06 -6.09 8.49
CA LEU A 15 2.13 -5.18 8.90
C LEU A 15 1.89 -3.73 8.49
N ALA A 16 2.35 -2.81 9.34
CA ALA A 16 2.36 -1.38 9.06
C ALA A 16 3.68 -0.74 9.51
N GLY A 17 4.06 0.36 8.83
CA GLY A 17 5.20 1.20 9.19
C GLY A 17 6.49 0.40 9.40
N LEU A 18 7.15 0.65 10.54
CA LEU A 18 8.47 0.10 10.87
C LEU A 18 8.51 -1.44 10.86
N ASP A 19 7.41 -2.12 11.22
CA ASP A 19 7.41 -3.59 11.21
C ASP A 19 7.50 -4.14 9.78
N THR A 20 6.99 -3.40 8.78
CA THR A 20 7.13 -3.78 7.37
C THR A 20 8.58 -3.67 6.92
N GLU A 21 9.25 -2.56 7.24
CA GLU A 21 10.67 -2.36 6.92
C GLU A 21 11.56 -3.42 7.58
N GLN A 22 11.26 -3.75 8.84
CA GLN A 22 11.98 -4.78 9.56
C GLN A 22 11.74 -6.17 8.97
N ALA A 23 10.53 -6.45 8.47
CA ALA A 23 10.20 -7.71 7.80
C ALA A 23 10.94 -7.82 6.45
N MET A 24 11.06 -6.72 5.72
CA MET A 24 11.82 -6.65 4.47
C MET A 24 13.33 -6.89 4.72
N ALA A 25 13.89 -6.31 5.78
CA ALA A 25 15.27 -6.56 6.20
C ALA A 25 15.49 -8.02 6.64
N GLU A 26 14.48 -8.66 7.24
CA GLU A 26 14.55 -10.09 7.54
C GLU A 26 14.45 -10.95 6.26
N LEU A 27 13.63 -10.53 5.28
CA LEU A 27 13.44 -11.24 4.02
C LEU A 27 14.66 -11.16 3.11
N SER A 28 15.53 -10.13 3.24
CA SER A 28 16.78 -10.09 2.49
C SER A 28 17.77 -11.18 2.93
N GLU A 29 17.66 -11.67 4.16
CA GLU A 29 18.54 -12.69 4.70
C GLU A 29 18.18 -14.11 4.20
N PRO A 30 19.15 -14.99 3.91
CA PRO A 30 18.88 -16.35 3.41
C PRO A 30 17.93 -17.17 4.30
N ALA A 31 18.06 -17.04 5.62
CA ALA A 31 17.19 -17.73 6.58
C ALA A 31 15.75 -17.20 6.56
N GLY A 32 15.57 -15.89 6.33
CA GLY A 32 14.26 -15.28 6.16
C GLY A 32 13.59 -15.74 4.87
N GLN A 33 14.34 -15.77 3.77
CA GLN A 33 13.84 -16.31 2.49
C GLN A 33 13.44 -17.78 2.60
N ALA A 34 14.22 -18.60 3.32
CA ALA A 34 13.88 -20.00 3.56
C ALA A 34 12.56 -20.14 4.34
N THR A 35 12.40 -19.34 5.41
CA THR A 35 11.18 -19.31 6.21
C THR A 35 9.97 -18.87 5.37
N TRP A 36 10.12 -17.81 4.58
CA TRP A 36 9.11 -17.30 3.67
C TRP A 36 8.66 -18.35 2.64
N ARG A 37 9.61 -19.03 1.99
CA ARG A 37 9.31 -20.11 1.03
C ARG A 37 8.49 -21.23 1.67
N SER A 38 8.83 -21.64 2.89
CA SER A 38 8.08 -22.68 3.62
C SER A 38 6.63 -22.26 3.88
N TYR A 39 6.40 -21.03 4.37
CA TYR A 39 5.04 -20.54 4.62
C TYR A 39 4.22 -20.39 3.34
N ARG A 40 4.82 -19.89 2.25
CA ARG A 40 4.16 -19.83 0.93
C ARG A 40 3.77 -21.21 0.42
N ALA A 41 4.67 -22.20 0.50
CA ALA A 41 4.41 -23.54 0.01
C ALA A 41 3.25 -24.22 0.77
N ILE A 42 3.19 -24.03 2.09
CA ILE A 42 2.06 -24.51 2.91
C ILE A 42 0.77 -23.83 2.43
N GLY A 43 0.76 -22.51 2.30
CA GLY A 43 -0.41 -21.75 1.85
C GLY A 43 -0.88 -22.13 0.44
N GLU A 44 0.06 -22.41 -0.46
CA GLU A 44 -0.24 -22.89 -1.82
C GLU A 44 -0.88 -24.27 -1.78
N THR A 45 -0.33 -25.18 -0.98
CA THR A 45 -0.86 -26.54 -0.83
C THR A 45 -2.29 -26.52 -0.27
N LEU A 46 -2.56 -25.64 0.70
CA LEU A 46 -3.89 -25.47 1.29
C LEU A 46 -4.90 -24.83 0.33
N ARG A 47 -4.44 -24.11 -0.70
CA ARG A 47 -5.27 -23.45 -1.71
C ARG A 47 -5.16 -24.10 -3.08
N ALA A 48 -4.69 -25.34 -3.16
CA ALA A 48 -4.40 -26.00 -4.44
C ALA A 48 -5.64 -26.17 -5.34
N ASP A 49 -6.85 -26.12 -4.79
CA ASP A 49 -8.11 -26.14 -5.53
C ASP A 49 -8.43 -24.74 -6.08
N GLN A 50 -7.65 -24.30 -7.07
CA GLN A 50 -7.92 -23.08 -7.81
C GLN A 50 -8.66 -23.39 -9.10
N PRO A 51 -9.54 -22.49 -9.57
CA PRO A 51 -10.20 -22.66 -10.86
C PRO A 51 -9.19 -22.68 -12.00
N GLU A 52 -9.48 -23.47 -13.02
CA GLU A 52 -8.73 -23.44 -14.28
C GLU A 52 -8.76 -22.04 -14.89
N LEU A 53 -7.59 -21.58 -15.34
CA LEU A 53 -7.44 -20.28 -16.00
C LEU A 53 -7.86 -20.40 -17.47
N SER A 54 -8.27 -19.29 -18.08
CA SER A 54 -8.60 -19.28 -19.51
C SER A 54 -7.39 -19.64 -20.37
N GLU A 55 -7.63 -20.28 -21.51
CA GLU A 55 -6.59 -20.54 -22.50
C GLU A 55 -5.86 -19.23 -22.85
N GLY A 56 -4.52 -19.29 -22.89
CA GLY A 56 -3.68 -18.13 -23.20
C GLY A 56 -3.51 -17.12 -22.06
N PHE A 57 -4.10 -17.31 -20.87
CA PHE A 57 -3.95 -16.38 -19.74
C PHE A 57 -2.48 -16.10 -19.39
N ALA A 58 -1.67 -17.16 -19.24
CA ALA A 58 -0.26 -17.02 -18.89
C ALA A 58 0.54 -16.25 -19.96
N ALA A 59 0.27 -16.50 -21.24
CA ALA A 59 0.92 -15.80 -22.35
C ALA A 59 0.53 -14.31 -22.37
N SER A 60 -0.77 -14.01 -22.16
CA SER A 60 -1.24 -12.63 -22.06
C SER A 60 -0.68 -11.91 -20.84
N LEU A 61 -0.52 -12.59 -19.71
CA LEU A 61 0.08 -12.02 -18.50
C LEU A 61 1.56 -11.72 -18.71
N ALA A 62 2.32 -12.67 -19.27
CA ALA A 62 3.73 -12.50 -19.58
C ALA A 62 3.98 -11.33 -20.53
N ALA A 63 3.22 -11.23 -21.64
CA ALA A 63 3.35 -10.13 -22.60
C ALA A 63 3.07 -8.76 -21.97
N ARG A 64 2.16 -8.69 -20.99
CA ARG A 64 1.88 -7.45 -20.25
C ARG A 64 3.00 -7.10 -19.28
N LEU A 65 3.55 -8.09 -18.57
CA LEU A 65 4.68 -7.89 -17.66
C LEU A 65 5.95 -7.45 -18.40
N ASP A 66 6.22 -8.01 -19.58
CA ASP A 66 7.37 -7.61 -20.42
C ASP A 66 7.24 -6.16 -20.93
N ALA A 67 6.02 -5.66 -21.06
CA ALA A 67 5.75 -4.27 -21.44
C ALA A 67 5.80 -3.30 -20.24
N GLU A 68 5.92 -3.79 -19.00
CA GLU A 68 6.02 -2.93 -17.82
C GLU A 68 7.40 -2.27 -17.74
N PRO A 69 7.48 -0.97 -17.39
CA PRO A 69 8.76 -0.33 -17.14
C PRO A 69 9.42 -0.95 -15.91
N ALA A 70 10.76 -1.05 -15.94
CA ALA A 70 11.52 -1.59 -14.82
C ALA A 70 11.13 -0.90 -13.49
N PRO A 71 10.98 -1.66 -12.39
CA PRO A 71 10.66 -1.10 -11.08
C PRO A 71 11.63 0.04 -10.71
N GLY A 72 11.10 1.24 -10.49
CA GLY A 72 11.88 2.46 -10.22
C GLY A 72 11.97 3.45 -11.40
N ALA A 73 11.73 3.01 -12.64
CA ALA A 73 11.55 3.89 -13.79
C ALA A 73 10.13 4.45 -13.79
N ARG A 74 9.83 5.36 -12.86
CA ARG A 74 8.54 6.04 -12.83
C ARG A 74 8.46 6.98 -14.04
N ALA A 75 7.93 6.50 -15.16
CA ALA A 75 7.54 7.38 -16.25
C ALA A 75 6.61 8.46 -15.68
N PRO A 76 6.79 9.75 -16.04
CA PRO A 76 5.95 10.80 -15.52
C PRO A 76 4.49 10.46 -15.86
N ARG A 77 3.69 10.26 -14.81
CA ARG A 77 2.24 10.12 -14.95
C ARG A 77 1.76 11.33 -15.76
N ARG A 78 1.32 11.10 -17.00
CA ARG A 78 0.57 12.11 -17.74
C ARG A 78 -0.65 12.41 -16.89
N ARG A 79 -0.64 13.57 -16.22
CA ARG A 79 -1.81 14.10 -15.55
C ARG A 79 -2.81 14.39 -16.66
N SER A 80 -3.86 13.60 -16.78
CA SER A 80 -5.04 14.04 -17.52
C SER A 80 -5.49 15.37 -16.90
N PRO A 81 -5.85 16.38 -17.70
CA PRO A 81 -6.28 17.66 -17.16
C PRO A 81 -7.45 17.43 -16.20
N ALA A 82 -7.27 17.86 -14.95
CA ALA A 82 -8.33 17.84 -13.97
C ALA A 82 -9.50 18.67 -14.52
N LYS A 83 -10.69 18.08 -14.58
CA LYS A 83 -11.91 18.84 -14.87
C LYS A 83 -12.03 19.93 -13.80
N PRO A 84 -12.23 21.21 -14.15
CA PRO A 84 -12.29 22.28 -13.17
C PRO A 84 -13.37 21.97 -12.14
N ARG A 85 -12.99 22.01 -10.86
CA ARG A 85 -13.93 21.94 -9.74
C ARG A 85 -14.82 23.18 -9.82
N PRO A 86 -16.15 23.07 -9.84
CA PRO A 86 -17.01 24.23 -9.74
C PRO A 86 -16.68 25.00 -8.45
N ALA A 87 -16.67 26.32 -8.56
CA ALA A 87 -16.33 27.22 -7.45
C ALA A 87 -17.25 26.96 -6.24
N PRO A 88 -16.75 27.08 -5.00
CA PRO A 88 -17.63 27.18 -3.85
C PRO A 88 -18.51 28.41 -4.04
N ASP A 89 -19.82 28.21 -3.97
CA ASP A 89 -20.79 29.30 -4.03
C ASP A 89 -20.52 30.28 -2.89
N ALA A 90 -20.48 31.56 -3.23
CA ALA A 90 -20.22 32.65 -2.31
C ALA A 90 -21.54 33.03 -1.63
N ALA A 91 -21.93 32.26 -0.63
CA ALA A 91 -22.92 32.61 0.39
C ALA A 91 -22.64 31.64 1.56
N GLU A 92 -22.29 32.05 2.78
CA GLU A 92 -22.71 33.21 3.55
C GLU A 92 -21.54 33.67 4.43
N ALA A 93 -21.12 34.93 4.26
CA ALA A 93 -20.43 35.68 5.28
C ALA A 93 -21.38 36.79 5.67
N GLU A 94 -22.00 36.68 6.85
CA GLU A 94 -22.49 37.80 7.67
C GLU A 94 -23.10 37.25 8.95
N GLN A 95 -22.31 37.19 10.02
CA GLN A 95 -22.69 37.79 11.31
C GLN A 95 -21.41 38.22 12.02
N GLU A 96 -21.08 39.49 11.77
CA GLU A 96 -20.08 40.31 12.44
C GLU A 96 -20.68 40.93 13.72
N GLY A 97 -19.93 41.03 14.83
CA GLY A 97 -20.34 41.82 16.00
C GLY A 97 -19.66 41.47 17.35
N ALA A 98 -18.48 42.06 17.57
CA ALA A 98 -17.57 42.10 18.75
C ALA A 98 -18.22 42.41 20.15
N PRO A 99 -17.52 42.37 21.33
CA PRO A 99 -16.08 42.62 21.57
C PRO A 99 -15.37 41.74 22.67
N PRO A 100 -14.04 41.95 22.89
CA PRO A 100 -13.14 40.92 23.44
C PRO A 100 -12.92 41.03 24.96
N ALA A 101 -12.79 39.88 25.63
CA ALA A 101 -12.27 39.80 26.99
C ALA A 101 -10.86 39.21 26.99
N THR A 102 -9.88 40.11 27.17
CA THR A 102 -8.53 39.81 27.68
C THR A 102 -8.61 39.28 29.12
N ILE A 103 -7.53 38.57 29.55
CA ILE A 103 -7.04 38.24 30.92
C ILE A 103 -6.96 36.71 31.06
N LEU A 104 -5.92 36.03 31.57
CA LEU A 104 -4.53 36.29 31.97
C LEU A 104 -4.00 34.91 32.44
N ALA A 105 -2.71 34.67 32.23
CA ALA A 105 -1.79 33.72 32.90
C ALA A 105 -2.30 32.76 34.02
N THR A 106 -2.01 31.46 33.83
CA THR A 106 -1.39 30.45 34.76
C THR A 106 -1.96 30.26 36.19
N PRO A 107 -1.55 29.28 37.04
CA PRO A 107 -0.29 28.52 37.15
C PRO A 107 -0.27 27.11 36.55
#